data_AF-A0A0N1I1H4-F1
#
_entry.id   AF-A0A0N1I1H4-F1
#
_cell.length_a   1.000
_cell.length_b   1.000
_cell.length_c   1.000
_cell.angle_alpha   90.00
_cell.angle_beta   90.00
_cell.angle_gamma   90.00
#
_symmetry.space_group_name_H-M   'P 1'
#
loop_
_entity.id
_entity.type
_entity.pdbx_description
1 polymer ?
#
loop_
_entity_poly.entity_id
_entity_poly.type
_entity_poly.pdbx_seq_one_letter_code
_entity_poly.pdbx_strand_id
1 'polypeptide(L)'
;MTEIKPSEGAAALLPHAGTATEAATTKPATAISTSSVDILVLGAGWLSQFLLPLLKSRDISYAATSTTGRDDTIPFKFDPNSEDLEQYRRLPNATTILITFPLVASSRAARKAAMAAAAGTDKAATQAQTPTAPSQQPLPPSSSSPESKAAPHLLNSYRLTHPSIPQPHYILLGSTGEWTTPGWHDRHSNPHSPTSSSLPSARWTSESSLLSLGGTVLHLAGLFGDVHRTSRIWELAVPRTKEGVKGKGGVHFIHGGDVARAVVAVHLSGREEGVWEKNGKGQRWIVTDGRVYDWWGLVWEAAGELDGRFDGDVVDGDDGGRDVVGKGEDTYRQWLLESMREEGVRGLPREGEKLGRRMDSREFWETWGLVPIEKGFAWPAAKESSKEDVRL
;
A
#
# COMPACT_ATOMS: atom_id res chain seq x y z
N MET A 1 -5.90 54.44 -35.44
CA MET A 1 -6.53 55.78 -35.35
C MET A 1 -7.53 55.91 -36.47
N THR A 2 -8.78 55.55 -36.20
CA THR A 2 -9.97 56.04 -36.92
C THR A 2 -11.18 55.67 -36.08
N GLU A 3 -11.57 56.61 -35.22
CA GLU A 3 -12.84 56.63 -34.51
C GLU A 3 -13.96 56.97 -35.50
N ILE A 4 -15.07 56.23 -35.45
CA ILE A 4 -16.39 56.75 -35.81
C ILE A 4 -17.42 56.16 -34.81
N LYS A 5 -18.05 57.04 -34.04
CA LYS A 5 -19.31 56.90 -33.28
C LYS A 5 -20.15 58.15 -33.66
N PRO A 6 -21.43 58.25 -33.28
CA PRO A 6 -22.50 57.24 -33.16
C PRO A 6 -23.80 57.72 -33.86
N SER A 7 -24.86 56.90 -33.88
CA SER A 7 -26.23 57.39 -34.07
C SER A 7 -27.16 56.85 -32.98
N GLU A 8 -27.74 57.79 -32.23
CA GLU A 8 -28.99 57.69 -31.46
C GLU A 8 -30.13 57.21 -32.38
N GLY A 9 -31.25 56.64 -31.96
CA GLY A 9 -31.89 56.41 -30.68
C GLY A 9 -33.35 56.05 -30.98
N ALA A 10 -33.99 55.22 -30.15
CA ALA A 10 -35.45 55.15 -30.06
C ALA A 10 -35.83 54.41 -28.77
N ALA A 11 -36.38 55.17 -27.83
CA ALA A 11 -37.08 54.69 -26.65
C ALA A 11 -38.45 54.11 -27.04
N ALA A 12 -38.95 53.12 -26.28
CA ALA A 12 -40.12 53.34 -25.41
C ALA A 12 -40.66 52.03 -24.78
N LEU A 13 -41.13 52.22 -23.54
CA LEU A 13 -42.27 51.58 -22.87
C LEU A 13 -42.10 50.22 -22.17
N LEU A 14 -41.88 50.33 -20.86
CA LEU A 14 -42.34 49.43 -19.81
C LEU A 14 -43.89 49.34 -19.80
N PRO A 15 -44.44 48.28 -19.18
CA PRO A 15 -45.26 48.55 -18.01
C PRO A 15 -44.94 47.69 -16.78
N HIS A 16 -45.48 48.19 -15.67
CA HIS A 16 -45.22 47.89 -14.26
C HIS A 16 -45.61 46.49 -13.75
N ALA A 17 -44.78 46.06 -12.79
CA ALA A 17 -45.09 45.46 -11.48
C ALA A 17 -46.39 44.65 -11.28
N GLY A 18 -46.19 43.37 -10.92
CA GLY A 18 -47.10 42.54 -10.13
C GLY A 18 -46.30 41.69 -9.16
N THR A 19 -46.59 41.83 -7.86
CA THR A 19 -45.97 41.18 -6.71
C THR A 19 -46.49 39.75 -6.44
N ALA A 20 -45.65 38.93 -5.79
CA ALA A 20 -45.89 37.65 -5.10
C ALA A 20 -46.23 36.45 -6.02
N THR A 21 -45.56 35.30 -5.95
CA THR A 21 -45.53 34.42 -4.77
C THR A 21 -44.35 33.44 -4.86
N GLU A 22 -43.73 33.18 -3.71
CA GLU A 22 -42.74 32.15 -3.42
C GLU A 22 -43.23 30.75 -3.89
N ALA A 23 -42.48 30.12 -4.79
CA ALA A 23 -42.55 28.68 -5.03
C ALA A 23 -41.14 28.13 -5.16
N ALA A 24 -40.69 27.46 -4.10
CA ALA A 24 -39.46 26.72 -4.03
C ALA A 24 -39.40 25.70 -5.18
N THR A 25 -38.71 26.07 -6.26
CA THR A 25 -38.45 25.18 -7.38
C THR A 25 -37.34 24.24 -6.94
N THR A 26 -37.76 23.05 -6.51
CA THR A 26 -36.91 21.92 -6.18
C THR A 26 -36.02 21.65 -7.38
N LYS A 27 -34.71 21.88 -7.21
CA LYS A 27 -33.68 21.47 -8.15
C LYS A 27 -33.93 20.00 -8.49
N PRO A 28 -34.10 19.62 -9.77
CA PRO A 28 -34.35 18.23 -10.11
C PRO A 28 -33.18 17.40 -9.62
N ALA A 29 -33.49 16.31 -8.91
CA ALA A 29 -32.53 15.31 -8.50
C ALA A 29 -31.68 14.92 -9.71
N THR A 30 -30.37 15.11 -9.58
CA THR A 30 -29.38 14.80 -10.60
C THR A 30 -29.65 13.41 -11.16
N ALA A 31 -29.97 13.35 -12.45
CA ALA A 31 -30.06 12.09 -13.18
C ALA A 31 -28.75 11.31 -12.96
N ILE A 32 -28.88 10.06 -12.52
CA ILE A 32 -27.75 9.13 -12.36
C ILE A 32 -27.23 8.85 -13.77
N SER A 33 -26.22 9.61 -14.22
CA SER A 33 -25.46 9.24 -15.41
C SER A 33 -24.66 8.01 -15.05
N THR A 34 -25.03 6.85 -15.60
CA THR A 34 -24.30 5.58 -15.51
C THR A 34 -23.01 5.65 -16.31
N SER A 35 -22.08 6.53 -15.91
CA SER A 35 -20.76 6.64 -16.53
C SER A 35 -20.00 5.33 -16.34
N SER A 36 -19.47 4.76 -17.41
CA SER A 36 -18.54 3.63 -17.36
C SER A 36 -17.10 4.15 -17.37
N VAL A 37 -16.20 3.47 -16.69
CA VAL A 37 -14.77 3.76 -16.66
C VAL A 37 -13.96 2.49 -16.93
N ASP A 38 -12.68 2.63 -17.29
CA ASP A 38 -11.80 1.47 -17.44
C ASP A 38 -11.39 0.93 -16.07
N ILE A 39 -10.96 1.81 -15.16
CA ILE A 39 -10.49 1.45 -13.81
C ILE A 39 -11.26 2.18 -12.71
N LEU A 40 -11.85 1.42 -11.79
CA LEU A 40 -12.36 1.92 -10.52
C LEU A 40 -11.35 1.65 -9.39
N VAL A 41 -10.82 2.71 -8.78
CA VAL A 41 -9.88 2.62 -7.66
C VAL A 41 -10.61 2.74 -6.33
N LEU A 42 -10.74 1.62 -5.62
CA LEU A 42 -11.29 1.59 -4.27
C LEU A 42 -10.20 1.93 -3.25
N GLY A 43 -10.24 3.15 -2.72
CA GLY A 43 -9.28 3.67 -1.75
C GLY A 43 -8.06 4.34 -2.38
N ALA A 44 -8.23 5.39 -3.18
CA ALA A 44 -7.19 6.11 -3.91
C ALA A 44 -5.87 6.27 -3.11
N GLY A 45 -5.98 6.67 -1.84
CA GLY A 45 -4.92 6.56 -0.85
C GLY A 45 -3.63 7.23 -1.28
N TRP A 46 -2.49 6.62 -0.93
CA TRP A 46 -1.16 7.10 -1.30
C TRP A 46 -0.81 6.85 -2.77
N LEU A 47 -1.32 5.77 -3.36
CA LEU A 47 -0.96 5.35 -4.71
C LEU A 47 -1.48 6.32 -5.78
N SER A 48 -2.57 7.05 -5.49
CA SER A 48 -3.22 7.98 -6.43
C SER A 48 -2.28 9.03 -7.00
N GLN A 49 -1.31 9.52 -6.22
CA GLN A 49 -0.34 10.52 -6.69
C GLN A 49 0.55 10.02 -7.85
N PHE A 50 0.71 8.69 -7.98
CA PHE A 50 1.44 8.06 -9.08
C PHE A 50 0.49 7.52 -10.15
N LEU A 51 -0.58 6.85 -9.71
CA LEU A 51 -1.50 6.16 -10.62
C LEU A 51 -2.35 7.13 -11.43
N LEU A 52 -2.99 8.12 -10.80
CA LEU A 52 -3.93 8.98 -11.53
C LEU A 52 -3.27 9.79 -12.64
N PRO A 53 -2.08 10.41 -12.44
CA PRO A 53 -1.37 11.05 -13.55
C PRO A 53 -1.02 10.07 -14.69
N LEU A 54 -0.65 8.83 -14.37
CA LEU A 54 -0.35 7.80 -15.37
C LEU A 54 -1.60 7.36 -16.15
N LEU A 55 -2.76 7.25 -15.49
CA LEU A 55 -4.03 6.95 -16.17
C LEU A 55 -4.42 8.08 -17.11
N LYS A 56 -4.31 9.34 -16.67
CA LYS A 56 -4.56 10.52 -17.51
C LYS A 56 -3.64 10.57 -18.73
N SER A 57 -2.34 10.35 -18.54
CA SER A 57 -1.37 10.43 -19.65
C SER A 57 -1.53 9.32 -20.69
N ARG A 58 -2.20 8.22 -20.33
CA ARG A 58 -2.53 7.10 -21.22
C ARG A 58 -3.98 7.08 -21.70
N ASP A 59 -4.74 8.14 -21.41
CA ASP A 59 -6.17 8.25 -21.76
C ASP A 59 -7.01 7.05 -21.26
N ILE A 60 -6.66 6.52 -20.08
CA ILE A 60 -7.40 5.44 -19.42
C ILE A 60 -8.44 6.10 -18.50
N SER A 61 -9.72 5.87 -18.78
CA SER A 61 -10.79 6.46 -18.00
C SER A 61 -10.84 5.83 -16.59
N TYR A 62 -11.06 6.65 -15.57
CA TYR A 62 -11.03 6.16 -14.19
C TYR A 62 -11.99 6.89 -13.26
N ALA A 63 -12.34 6.22 -12.18
CA ALA A 63 -12.92 6.82 -11.00
C ALA A 63 -12.16 6.35 -9.76
N ALA A 64 -12.10 7.19 -8.73
CA ALA A 64 -11.37 6.88 -7.52
C ALA A 64 -12.25 7.17 -6.30
N THR A 65 -12.07 6.38 -5.25
CA THR A 65 -12.85 6.53 -4.01
C THR A 65 -11.96 6.85 -2.81
N SER A 66 -12.53 7.52 -1.82
CA SER A 66 -11.91 7.69 -0.50
C SER A 66 -12.98 7.65 0.58
N THR A 67 -12.58 7.51 1.84
CA THR A 67 -13.54 7.41 2.95
C THR A 67 -14.43 8.64 3.12
N THR A 68 -13.97 9.81 2.65
CA THR A 68 -14.67 11.10 2.82
C THR A 68 -15.03 11.76 1.50
N GLY A 69 -14.61 11.21 0.35
CA GLY A 69 -14.74 11.86 -0.96
C GLY A 69 -13.83 13.09 -1.15
N ARG A 70 -12.67 13.13 -0.47
CA ARG A 70 -11.69 14.22 -0.66
C ARG A 70 -11.02 14.14 -2.05
N ASP A 71 -10.41 15.23 -2.49
CA ASP A 71 -9.63 15.27 -3.73
C ASP A 71 -10.45 14.79 -4.95
N ASP A 72 -11.71 15.22 -5.04
CA ASP A 72 -12.68 14.86 -6.09
C ASP A 72 -12.95 13.34 -6.24
N THR A 73 -12.76 12.58 -5.16
CA THR A 73 -13.08 11.14 -5.12
C THR A 73 -14.52 10.88 -4.68
N ILE A 74 -15.04 9.70 -5.01
CA ILE A 74 -16.35 9.25 -4.56
C ILE A 74 -16.24 8.77 -3.09
N PRO A 75 -17.12 9.22 -2.17
CA PRO A 75 -17.17 8.67 -0.81
C PRO A 75 -17.46 7.17 -0.81
N PHE A 76 -16.58 6.36 -0.22
CA PHE A 76 -16.75 4.92 -0.10
C PHE A 76 -16.03 4.39 1.15
N LYS A 77 -16.71 3.54 1.93
CA LYS A 77 -16.16 2.93 3.13
C LYS A 77 -16.59 1.47 3.20
N PHE A 78 -15.67 0.59 2.80
CA PHE A 78 -15.90 -0.84 2.88
C PHE A 78 -16.19 -1.30 4.31
N ASP A 79 -17.28 -2.04 4.46
CA ASP A 79 -17.64 -2.75 5.68
C ASP A 79 -18.12 -4.16 5.29
N PRO A 80 -17.36 -5.22 5.63
CA PRO A 80 -17.72 -6.59 5.24
C PRO A 80 -18.98 -7.12 5.93
N ASN A 81 -19.50 -6.41 6.93
CA ASN A 81 -20.71 -6.79 7.67
C ASN A 81 -21.95 -5.97 7.29
N SER A 82 -21.81 -4.96 6.41
CA SER A 82 -22.93 -4.13 6.00
C SER A 82 -23.72 -4.79 4.89
N GLU A 83 -25.04 -4.80 4.98
CA GLU A 83 -25.92 -5.23 3.88
C GLU A 83 -26.36 -4.03 2.99
N ASP A 84 -25.90 -2.82 3.30
CA ASP A 84 -26.27 -1.61 2.57
C ASP A 84 -25.51 -1.53 1.23
N LEU A 85 -26.28 -1.64 0.15
CA LEU A 85 -25.79 -1.57 -1.23
C LEU A 85 -25.71 -0.14 -1.79
N GLU A 86 -26.24 0.88 -1.11
CA GLU A 86 -26.31 2.26 -1.62
C GLU A 86 -24.93 2.83 -1.97
N GLN A 87 -23.91 2.54 -1.16
CA GLN A 87 -22.55 2.99 -1.44
C GLN A 87 -21.99 2.39 -2.73
N TYR A 88 -22.43 1.18 -3.11
CA TYR A 88 -22.00 0.53 -4.34
C TYR A 88 -22.78 1.09 -5.53
N ARG A 89 -24.09 1.36 -5.42
CA ARG A 89 -24.92 1.94 -6.50
C ARG A 89 -24.41 3.27 -7.05
N ARG A 90 -23.64 4.02 -6.25
CA ARG A 90 -23.05 5.31 -6.64
C ARG A 90 -21.73 5.19 -7.39
N LEU A 91 -21.12 4.00 -7.39
CA LEU A 91 -19.90 3.74 -8.12
C LEU A 91 -20.21 3.63 -9.63
N PRO A 92 -19.27 3.96 -10.51
CA PRO A 92 -19.44 3.71 -11.93
C PRO A 92 -19.24 2.23 -12.26
N ASN A 93 -19.77 1.82 -13.40
CA ASN A 93 -19.37 0.59 -14.07
C ASN A 93 -17.87 0.65 -14.39
N ALA A 94 -17.13 -0.44 -14.15
CA ALA A 94 -15.72 -0.52 -14.45
C ALA A 94 -15.33 -1.87 -15.06
N THR A 95 -14.38 -1.88 -15.98
CA THR A 95 -13.81 -3.14 -16.52
C THR A 95 -12.77 -3.75 -15.57
N THR A 96 -12.13 -2.92 -14.73
CA THR A 96 -11.17 -3.34 -13.72
C THR A 96 -11.42 -2.60 -12.41
N ILE A 97 -11.37 -3.33 -11.29
CA ILE A 97 -11.52 -2.79 -9.95
C ILE A 97 -10.20 -3.00 -9.20
N LEU A 98 -9.55 -1.89 -8.85
CA LEU A 98 -8.33 -1.88 -8.05
C LEU A 98 -8.69 -1.66 -6.57
N ILE A 99 -8.32 -2.61 -5.72
CA ILE A 99 -8.52 -2.56 -4.28
C ILE A 99 -7.17 -2.28 -3.62
N THR A 100 -7.04 -1.12 -2.98
CA THR A 100 -5.76 -0.65 -2.41
C THR A 100 -5.67 -0.83 -0.89
N PHE A 101 -6.74 -1.31 -0.26
CA PHE A 101 -6.81 -1.53 1.18
C PHE A 101 -6.99 -3.02 1.50
N PRO A 102 -6.60 -3.45 2.71
CA PRO A 102 -6.72 -4.86 3.10
C PRO A 102 -8.21 -5.23 3.29
N LEU A 103 -8.61 -6.39 2.78
CA LEU A 103 -9.97 -6.93 2.94
C LEU A 103 -10.15 -7.69 4.26
N VAL A 104 -9.67 -7.13 5.38
CA VAL A 104 -9.79 -7.78 6.71
C VAL A 104 -11.07 -7.32 7.43
N ALA A 105 -11.51 -8.11 8.42
CA ALA A 105 -12.66 -7.80 9.26
C ALA A 105 -12.56 -6.40 9.89
N SER A 106 -13.71 -5.76 10.11
CA SER A 106 -13.87 -4.32 10.36
C SER A 106 -13.29 -3.77 11.67
N SER A 107 -12.54 -4.55 12.46
CA SER A 107 -11.90 -4.00 13.65
C SER A 107 -10.79 -3.01 13.26
N ARG A 108 -10.82 -1.82 13.88
CA ARG A 108 -9.80 -0.78 13.66
C ARG A 108 -8.39 -1.28 13.97
N ALA A 109 -8.27 -2.22 14.92
CA ALA A 109 -7.02 -2.89 15.28
C ALA A 109 -6.52 -3.82 14.17
N ALA A 110 -7.37 -4.69 13.61
CA ALA A 110 -7.01 -5.58 12.51
C ALA A 110 -6.59 -4.78 11.25
N ARG A 111 -7.31 -3.69 10.96
CA ARG A 111 -6.93 -2.76 9.89
C ARG A 111 -5.57 -2.10 10.14
N LYS A 112 -5.31 -1.62 11.37
CA LYS A 112 -4.03 -0.99 11.71
C LYS A 112 -2.87 -1.99 11.60
N ALA A 113 -3.05 -3.21 12.10
CA ALA A 113 -2.06 -4.28 11.97
C ALA A 113 -1.79 -4.64 10.50
N ALA A 114 -2.84 -4.79 9.68
CA ALA A 114 -2.70 -5.07 8.26
C ALA A 114 -2.01 -3.93 7.49
N MET A 115 -2.26 -2.67 7.84
CA MET A 115 -1.58 -1.52 7.23
C MET A 115 -0.11 -1.41 7.67
N ALA A 116 0.21 -1.73 8.93
CA ALA A 116 1.59 -1.74 9.44
C ALA A 116 2.45 -2.82 8.74
N ALA A 117 1.90 -4.01 8.53
CA ALA A 117 2.57 -5.08 7.79
C ALA A 117 2.89 -4.72 6.32
N ALA A 118 2.16 -3.78 5.71
CA ALA A 118 2.45 -3.26 4.37
C ALA A 118 3.50 -2.12 4.38
N ALA A 119 3.82 -1.57 5.55
CA ALA A 119 4.82 -0.51 5.73
C ALA A 119 6.22 -1.05 6.09
N GLY A 120 6.42 -2.38 6.11
CA GLY A 120 7.72 -2.99 6.41
C GLY A 120 8.19 -2.81 7.86
N THR A 121 7.29 -2.47 8.79
CA THR A 121 7.64 -2.41 10.22
C THR A 121 7.60 -3.83 10.80
N ASP A 122 8.68 -4.59 10.60
CA ASP A 122 8.88 -5.87 11.30
C ASP A 122 9.07 -5.56 12.80
N LYS A 123 8.00 -5.65 13.59
CA LYS A 123 8.07 -5.96 15.02
C LYS A 123 7.78 -7.44 15.18
N ALA A 124 8.79 -8.29 15.02
CA ALA A 124 8.77 -9.67 15.51
C ALA A 124 10.16 -10.30 15.42
N ALA A 125 11.05 -9.87 16.30
CA ALA A 125 12.01 -10.77 16.93
C ALA A 125 11.96 -10.47 18.43
N THR A 126 12.13 -11.50 19.26
CA THR A 126 12.13 -11.48 20.74
C THR A 126 10.77 -11.70 21.41
N GLN A 127 10.41 -12.96 21.65
CA GLN A 127 10.47 -13.63 22.97
C GLN A 127 9.63 -14.91 22.94
N ALA A 128 10.31 -16.05 23.03
CA ALA A 128 9.70 -17.31 23.43
C ALA A 128 9.48 -17.26 24.95
N GLN A 129 8.22 -17.13 25.38
CA GLN A 129 7.81 -17.45 26.73
C GLN A 129 6.73 -18.52 26.65
N THR A 130 7.01 -19.66 27.28
CA THR A 130 6.14 -20.82 27.46
C THR A 130 4.90 -20.42 28.28
N PRO A 131 3.67 -20.56 27.77
CA PRO A 131 2.48 -20.56 28.63
C PRO A 131 2.05 -22.00 28.89
N THR A 132 1.97 -22.32 30.17
CA THR A 132 1.35 -23.50 30.76
C THR A 132 -0.05 -23.74 30.16
N ALA A 133 -0.32 -25.00 29.80
CA ALA A 133 -1.54 -25.43 29.13
C ALA A 133 -2.82 -25.19 29.96
N PRO A 134 -3.93 -24.75 29.33
CA PRO A 134 -5.28 -25.09 29.77
C PRO A 134 -5.91 -26.13 28.83
N SER A 135 -6.63 -27.06 29.46
CA SER A 135 -7.30 -28.22 28.88
C SER A 135 -8.09 -27.95 27.60
N GLN A 136 -7.92 -28.86 26.64
CA GLN A 136 -8.69 -28.95 25.41
C GLN A 136 -10.13 -29.38 25.70
N GLN A 137 -11.10 -28.58 25.26
CA GLN A 137 -12.40 -29.08 24.85
C GLN A 137 -12.53 -28.87 23.33
N PRO A 138 -12.97 -29.88 22.55
CA PRO A 138 -13.09 -29.74 21.12
C PRO A 138 -14.28 -28.84 20.77
N LEU A 139 -14.00 -27.70 20.12
CA LEU A 139 -15.03 -26.87 19.51
C LEU A 139 -15.58 -27.54 18.24
N PRO A 140 -16.90 -27.50 17.99
CA PRO A 140 -17.54 -28.12 16.83
C PRO A 140 -17.22 -27.37 15.52
N PRO A 141 -17.32 -28.03 14.35
CA PRO A 141 -17.03 -27.41 13.07
C PRO A 141 -18.25 -26.64 12.56
N SER A 142 -18.35 -25.33 12.81
CA SER A 142 -19.11 -24.41 11.93
C SER A 142 -18.86 -22.93 12.23
N SER A 143 -18.30 -22.23 11.25
CA SER A 143 -18.69 -20.89 10.75
C SER A 143 -17.51 -20.24 10.05
N SER A 144 -17.70 -19.82 8.80
CA SER A 144 -16.68 -19.14 7.99
C SER A 144 -16.27 -17.82 8.67
N SER A 145 -14.95 -17.64 8.90
CA SER A 145 -14.46 -16.47 9.61
C SER A 145 -14.77 -15.17 8.83
N PRO A 146 -14.97 -14.03 9.51
CA PRO A 146 -15.30 -12.75 8.86
C PRO A 146 -14.34 -12.36 7.72
N GLU A 147 -13.05 -12.69 7.84
CA GLU A 147 -12.02 -12.47 6.82
C GLU A 147 -12.32 -13.21 5.52
N SER A 148 -12.77 -14.47 5.61
CA SER A 148 -13.12 -15.27 4.44
C SER A 148 -14.32 -14.70 3.67
N LYS A 149 -15.18 -13.91 4.33
CA LYS A 149 -16.40 -13.30 3.76
C LYS A 149 -16.18 -11.95 3.11
N ALA A 150 -15.09 -11.24 3.42
CA ALA A 150 -14.88 -9.87 2.96
C ALA A 150 -14.77 -9.74 1.43
N ALA A 151 -13.94 -10.55 0.77
CA ALA A 151 -13.83 -10.53 -0.68
C ALA A 151 -15.14 -10.96 -1.38
N PRO A 152 -15.80 -12.08 -0.98
CA PRO A 152 -17.13 -12.42 -1.50
C PRO A 152 -18.14 -11.29 -1.35
N HIS A 153 -18.17 -10.61 -0.20
CA HIS A 153 -19.08 -9.51 0.04
C HIS A 153 -18.84 -8.34 -0.94
N LEU A 154 -17.59 -7.87 -1.08
CA LEU A 154 -17.26 -6.77 -1.99
C LEU A 154 -17.66 -7.10 -3.45
N LEU A 155 -17.26 -8.28 -3.92
CA LEU A 155 -17.49 -8.72 -5.30
C LEU A 155 -18.99 -8.85 -5.59
N ASN A 156 -19.74 -9.49 -4.69
CA ASN A 156 -21.18 -9.67 -4.87
C ASN A 156 -21.94 -8.33 -4.80
N SER A 157 -21.62 -7.46 -3.84
CA SER A 157 -22.27 -6.16 -3.70
C SER A 157 -22.08 -5.28 -4.93
N TYR A 158 -20.88 -5.26 -5.51
CA TYR A 158 -20.62 -4.55 -6.76
C TYR A 158 -21.39 -5.18 -7.93
N ARG A 159 -21.31 -6.50 -8.11
CA ARG A 159 -22.00 -7.21 -9.20
C ARG A 159 -23.52 -7.03 -9.17
N LEU A 160 -24.14 -7.09 -7.99
CA LEU A 160 -25.58 -6.90 -7.81
C LEU A 160 -26.04 -5.49 -8.20
N THR A 161 -25.17 -4.50 -8.10
CA THR A 161 -25.47 -3.10 -8.41
C THR A 161 -25.05 -2.68 -9.82
N HIS A 162 -24.28 -3.53 -10.53
CA HIS A 162 -23.70 -3.24 -11.84
C HIS A 162 -23.89 -4.41 -12.84
N PRO A 163 -25.13 -4.78 -13.20
CA PRO A 163 -25.40 -5.92 -14.07
C PRO A 163 -24.89 -5.74 -15.52
N SER A 164 -24.58 -4.52 -15.94
CA SER A 164 -24.14 -4.18 -17.29
C SER A 164 -22.72 -4.64 -17.65
N ILE A 165 -21.87 -4.92 -16.66
CA ILE A 165 -20.53 -5.49 -16.89
C ILE A 165 -20.50 -6.86 -16.22
N PRO A 166 -20.55 -7.97 -16.99
CA PRO A 166 -20.80 -9.27 -16.42
C PRO A 166 -19.70 -9.74 -15.45
N GLN A 167 -18.43 -9.39 -15.67
CA GLN A 167 -17.30 -9.74 -14.78
C GLN A 167 -16.13 -8.75 -14.91
N PRO A 168 -15.97 -7.77 -14.01
CA PRO A 168 -14.76 -6.94 -13.98
C PRO A 168 -13.55 -7.73 -13.47
N HIS A 169 -12.36 -7.34 -13.90
CA HIS A 169 -11.10 -7.85 -13.36
C HIS A 169 -10.82 -7.22 -11.98
N TYR A 170 -10.56 -8.04 -10.96
CA TYR A 170 -10.24 -7.55 -9.63
C TYR A 170 -8.74 -7.64 -9.37
N ILE A 171 -8.12 -6.50 -9.03
CA ILE A 171 -6.72 -6.41 -8.63
C ILE A 171 -6.68 -5.96 -7.17
N LEU A 172 -6.08 -6.75 -6.28
CA LEU A 172 -5.84 -6.39 -4.88
C LEU A 172 -4.36 -6.13 -4.62
N LEU A 173 -4.06 -5.04 -3.92
CA LEU A 173 -2.71 -4.77 -3.42
C LEU A 173 -2.48 -5.47 -2.08
N GLY A 174 -1.71 -6.55 -2.14
CA GLY A 174 -1.27 -7.35 -1.00
C GLY A 174 0.04 -6.85 -0.39
N SER A 175 0.59 -7.63 0.56
CA SER A 175 1.89 -7.38 1.17
C SER A 175 2.76 -8.64 1.15
N THR A 176 4.07 -8.51 0.91
CA THR A 176 5.02 -9.62 1.05
C THR A 176 5.26 -10.07 2.50
N GLY A 177 4.55 -9.51 3.48
CA GLY A 177 4.73 -9.80 4.90
C GLY A 177 4.46 -11.25 5.32
N GLU A 178 3.77 -12.05 4.50
CA GLU A 178 3.50 -13.46 4.83
C GLU A 178 4.76 -14.34 4.68
N TRP A 179 5.65 -14.00 3.74
CA TRP A 179 6.91 -14.71 3.54
C TRP A 179 7.90 -14.25 4.62
N THR A 180 8.05 -15.06 5.67
CA THR A 180 8.85 -14.72 6.85
C THR A 180 10.08 -15.61 7.01
N THR A 181 10.12 -16.77 6.35
CA THR A 181 11.23 -17.71 6.49
C THR A 181 12.47 -17.26 5.72
N PRO A 182 13.70 -17.60 6.19
CA PRO A 182 14.91 -17.32 5.45
C PRO A 182 14.96 -18.02 4.09
N GLY A 183 15.64 -17.43 3.12
CA GLY A 183 15.79 -17.99 1.77
C GLY A 183 15.14 -17.15 0.68
N TRP A 184 15.24 -17.63 -0.56
CA TRP A 184 14.58 -17.01 -1.71
C TRP A 184 13.12 -17.46 -1.79
N HIS A 185 12.24 -16.49 -2.02
CA HIS A 185 10.82 -16.66 -2.20
C HIS A 185 10.39 -16.06 -3.52
N ASP A 186 9.74 -16.86 -4.34
CA ASP A 186 9.00 -16.44 -5.52
C ASP A 186 7.49 -16.53 -5.25
N ARG A 187 6.70 -16.26 -6.27
CA ARG A 187 5.23 -16.37 -6.20
C ARG A 187 4.71 -17.79 -5.94
N HIS A 188 5.53 -18.82 -6.18
CA HIS A 188 5.18 -20.23 -6.01
C HIS A 188 5.56 -20.75 -4.61
N SER A 189 6.38 -20.00 -3.89
CA SER A 189 6.81 -20.31 -2.54
C SER A 189 5.63 -20.28 -1.57
N ASN A 190 5.44 -21.36 -0.80
CA ASN A 190 4.40 -21.47 0.20
C ASN A 190 4.88 -20.93 1.57
N PRO A 191 4.41 -19.75 2.03
CA PRO A 191 4.81 -19.21 3.33
C PRO A 191 4.31 -20.04 4.53
N HIS A 192 3.35 -20.95 4.31
CA HIS A 192 2.77 -21.84 5.30
C HIS A 192 3.15 -23.31 5.06
N SER A 193 4.44 -23.57 4.82
CA SER A 193 4.96 -24.94 4.80
C SER A 193 4.42 -25.76 5.98
N PRO A 194 4.22 -27.09 5.88
CA PRO A 194 3.74 -27.93 6.99
C PRO A 194 4.58 -27.84 8.27
N THR A 195 5.82 -27.36 8.16
CA THR A 195 6.73 -27.10 9.28
C THR A 195 6.54 -25.72 9.93
N SER A 196 5.68 -24.86 9.37
CA SER A 196 5.32 -23.56 9.92
C SER A 196 4.26 -23.74 11.00
N SER A 197 4.60 -23.40 12.24
CA SER A 197 3.66 -23.40 13.37
C SER A 197 2.72 -22.18 13.35
N SER A 198 2.93 -21.22 12.44
CA SER A 198 2.13 -20.01 12.36
C SER A 198 0.87 -20.23 11.51
N LEU A 199 -0.29 -19.90 12.10
CA LEU A 199 -1.54 -19.82 11.36
C LEU A 199 -1.47 -18.68 10.32
N PRO A 200 -2.14 -18.83 9.16
CA PRO A 200 -2.19 -17.77 8.17
C PRO A 200 -2.79 -16.48 8.71
N SER A 201 -2.26 -15.36 8.24
CA SER A 201 -2.78 -14.05 8.64
C SER A 201 -4.20 -13.82 8.13
N ALA A 202 -4.93 -12.92 8.80
CA ALA A 202 -6.25 -12.44 8.34
C ALA A 202 -6.20 -11.88 6.91
N ARG A 203 -5.09 -11.20 6.58
CA ARG A 203 -4.82 -10.65 5.26
C ARG A 203 -4.67 -11.78 4.23
N TRP A 204 -3.82 -12.77 4.50
CA TRP A 204 -3.60 -13.91 3.61
C TRP A 204 -4.90 -14.69 3.35
N THR A 205 -5.71 -14.90 4.38
CA THR A 205 -7.00 -15.58 4.28
C THR A 205 -7.95 -14.82 3.33
N SER A 206 -8.00 -13.50 3.45
CA SER A 206 -8.85 -12.64 2.61
C SER A 206 -8.35 -12.55 1.17
N GLU A 207 -7.04 -12.46 0.97
CA GLU A 207 -6.39 -12.52 -0.34
C GLU A 207 -6.64 -13.87 -1.03
N SER A 208 -6.53 -14.98 -0.30
CA SER A 208 -6.83 -16.33 -0.82
C SER A 208 -8.30 -16.48 -1.23
N SER A 209 -9.22 -15.85 -0.48
CA SER A 209 -10.64 -15.78 -0.83
C SER A 209 -10.88 -14.98 -2.12
N LEU A 210 -10.16 -13.87 -2.33
CA LEU A 210 -10.25 -13.13 -3.60
C LEU A 210 -9.70 -13.94 -4.79
N LEU A 211 -8.58 -14.64 -4.60
CA LEU A 211 -7.97 -15.47 -5.64
C LEU A 211 -8.93 -16.59 -6.09
N SER A 212 -9.62 -17.26 -5.16
CA SER A 212 -10.59 -18.31 -5.50
C SER A 212 -11.82 -17.80 -6.26
N LEU A 213 -12.13 -16.51 -6.14
CA LEU A 213 -13.18 -15.81 -6.90
C LEU A 213 -12.67 -15.26 -8.25
N GLY A 214 -11.42 -15.54 -8.62
CA GLY A 214 -10.85 -15.16 -9.91
C GLY A 214 -10.19 -13.78 -9.93
N GLY A 215 -9.99 -13.12 -8.78
CA GLY A 215 -9.16 -11.92 -8.71
C GLY A 215 -7.66 -12.22 -8.80
N THR A 216 -6.84 -11.18 -8.90
CA THR A 216 -5.37 -11.24 -8.85
C THR A 216 -4.86 -10.44 -7.66
N VAL A 217 -3.75 -10.88 -7.05
CA VAL A 217 -3.15 -10.19 -5.90
C VAL A 217 -1.70 -9.82 -6.21
N LEU A 218 -1.39 -8.52 -6.10
CA LEU A 218 -0.03 -7.98 -6.26
C LEU A 218 0.57 -7.74 -4.86
N HIS A 219 1.47 -8.61 -4.42
CA HIS A 219 2.18 -8.49 -3.14
C HIS A 219 3.33 -7.51 -3.26
N LEU A 220 3.17 -6.37 -2.61
CA LEU A 220 4.13 -5.28 -2.64
C LEU A 220 5.08 -5.38 -1.45
N ALA A 221 6.35 -5.04 -1.64
CA ALA A 221 7.34 -4.93 -0.57
C ALA A 221 7.79 -3.48 -0.38
N GLY A 222 7.94 -3.01 0.85
CA GLY A 222 8.58 -1.72 1.17
C GLY A 222 8.16 -0.58 0.25
N LEU A 223 6.92 -0.13 0.36
CA LEU A 223 6.42 0.92 -0.52
C LEU A 223 7.09 2.27 -0.22
N PHE A 224 7.67 2.90 -1.24
CA PHE A 224 8.31 4.23 -1.16
C PHE A 224 8.02 5.06 -2.42
N GLY A 225 8.52 6.30 -2.46
CA GLY A 225 8.49 7.13 -3.67
C GLY A 225 8.00 8.57 -3.48
N ASP A 226 7.56 8.91 -2.27
CA ASP A 226 7.48 10.32 -1.86
C ASP A 226 8.29 10.53 -0.57
N VAL A 227 8.58 11.80 -0.28
CA VAL A 227 9.40 12.18 0.87
C VAL A 227 8.72 11.75 2.18
N HIS A 228 7.42 11.96 2.34
CA HIS A 228 6.69 11.61 3.57
C HIS A 228 6.76 10.11 3.88
N ARG A 229 6.58 9.26 2.87
CA ARG A 229 6.63 7.81 3.04
C ARG A 229 8.04 7.32 3.31
N THR A 230 9.01 7.90 2.63
CA THR A 230 10.43 7.60 2.85
C THR A 230 10.87 8.02 4.25
N SER A 231 10.46 9.20 4.73
CA SER A 231 10.69 9.66 6.11
C SER A 231 10.00 8.78 7.16
N ARG A 232 8.82 8.21 6.87
CA ARG A 232 8.19 7.26 7.80
C ARG A 232 8.96 5.94 7.91
N ILE A 233 9.56 5.46 6.83
CA ILE A 233 10.45 4.29 6.89
C ILE A 233 11.65 4.62 7.79
N TRP A 234 12.23 5.80 7.61
CA TRP A 234 13.31 6.32 8.44
C TRP A 234 12.93 6.39 9.93
N GLU A 235 11.74 6.88 10.27
CA GLU A 235 11.26 7.01 11.66
C GLU A 235 10.91 5.68 12.32
N LEU A 236 10.27 4.77 11.59
CA LEU A 236 9.65 3.57 12.18
C LEU A 236 10.48 2.30 12.03
N ALA A 237 11.33 2.22 10.99
CA ALA A 237 12.01 0.98 10.64
C ALA A 237 13.48 0.95 11.07
N VAL A 238 14.14 2.11 11.23
CA VAL A 238 15.52 2.21 11.70
C VAL A 238 15.57 2.04 13.23
N PRO A 239 16.20 0.98 13.75
CA PRO A 239 16.28 0.73 15.20
C PRO A 239 17.14 1.77 15.90
N ARG A 240 16.85 2.03 17.17
CA ARG A 240 17.57 3.00 18.01
C ARG A 240 18.56 2.37 18.99
N THR A 241 18.84 1.07 18.85
CA THR A 241 19.80 0.33 19.69
C THR A 241 20.73 -0.48 18.79
N LYS A 242 21.95 -0.75 19.27
CA LYS A 242 22.93 -1.59 18.56
C LYS A 242 22.34 -2.97 18.27
N GLU A 243 21.72 -3.59 19.26
CA GLU A 243 21.10 -4.92 19.16
C GLU A 243 19.97 -4.90 18.12
N GLY A 244 19.18 -3.82 18.08
CA GLY A 244 18.15 -3.63 17.08
C GLY A 244 18.71 -3.52 15.66
N VAL A 245 19.78 -2.74 15.46
CA VAL A 245 20.47 -2.61 14.16
C VAL A 245 21.09 -3.95 13.76
N LYS A 246 21.77 -4.62 14.69
CA LYS A 246 22.39 -5.93 14.49
C LYS A 246 21.38 -6.96 14.02
N GLY A 247 20.19 -6.99 14.62
CA GLY A 247 19.11 -7.91 14.25
C GLY A 247 18.45 -7.65 12.88
N LYS A 248 18.77 -6.57 12.18
CA LYS A 248 18.21 -6.31 10.84
C LYS A 248 18.84 -7.20 9.77
N GLY A 249 18.02 -7.74 8.88
CA GLY A 249 18.43 -8.51 7.70
C GLY A 249 18.31 -7.72 6.39
N GLY A 250 17.89 -8.41 5.34
CA GLY A 250 17.56 -7.82 4.05
C GLY A 250 16.17 -7.19 4.02
N VAL A 251 15.98 -6.25 3.10
CA VAL A 251 14.69 -5.60 2.84
C VAL A 251 14.49 -5.39 1.34
N HIS A 252 13.24 -5.38 0.91
CA HIS A 252 12.82 -5.13 -0.46
C HIS A 252 11.91 -3.92 -0.51
N PHE A 253 12.00 -3.17 -1.61
CA PHE A 253 11.18 -1.98 -1.84
C PHE A 253 10.53 -2.01 -3.23
N ILE A 254 9.47 -1.23 -3.39
CA ILE A 254 8.87 -0.90 -4.69
C ILE A 254 8.40 0.55 -4.69
N HIS A 255 8.76 1.27 -5.75
CA HIS A 255 8.38 2.66 -5.92
C HIS A 255 6.92 2.78 -6.36
N GLY A 256 6.21 3.81 -5.89
CA GLY A 256 4.80 4.03 -6.25
C GLY A 256 4.55 4.17 -7.75
N GLY A 257 5.51 4.74 -8.49
CA GLY A 257 5.51 4.80 -9.96
C GLY A 257 5.53 3.41 -10.62
N ASP A 258 6.37 2.50 -10.14
CA ASP A 258 6.42 1.14 -10.65
C ASP A 258 5.20 0.30 -10.24
N VAL A 259 4.61 0.55 -9.05
CA VAL A 259 3.31 -0.03 -8.67
C VAL A 259 2.21 0.44 -9.62
N ALA A 260 2.16 1.74 -9.95
CA ALA A 260 1.19 2.28 -10.89
C ALA A 260 1.33 1.64 -12.28
N ARG A 261 2.58 1.48 -12.77
CA ARG A 261 2.87 0.79 -14.04
C ARG A 261 2.45 -0.67 -14.02
N ALA A 262 2.71 -1.37 -12.91
CA ALA A 262 2.28 -2.76 -12.71
C ALA A 262 0.76 -2.89 -12.82
N VAL A 263 -0.01 -2.04 -12.14
CA VAL A 263 -1.48 -2.01 -12.22
C VAL A 263 -1.95 -1.77 -13.65
N VAL A 264 -1.39 -0.77 -14.34
CA VAL A 264 -1.76 -0.42 -15.71
C VAL A 264 -1.44 -1.56 -16.68
N ALA A 265 -0.32 -2.26 -16.53
CA ALA A 265 0.02 -3.39 -17.38
C ALA A 265 -0.90 -4.60 -17.16
N VAL A 266 -1.25 -4.90 -15.91
CA VAL A 266 -2.24 -5.95 -15.60
C VAL A 266 -3.60 -5.61 -16.21
N HIS A 267 -4.02 -4.34 -16.11
CA HIS A 267 -5.26 -3.87 -16.73
C HIS A 267 -5.23 -3.99 -18.25
N LEU A 268 -4.25 -3.38 -18.92
CA LEU A 268 -4.20 -3.31 -20.39
C LEU A 268 -3.97 -4.68 -21.02
N SER A 269 -2.93 -5.40 -20.59
CA SER A 269 -2.59 -6.70 -21.17
C SER A 269 -3.61 -7.76 -20.79
N GLY A 270 -4.25 -7.62 -19.62
CA GLY A 270 -5.36 -8.50 -19.22
C GLY A 270 -6.57 -8.40 -20.15
N ARG A 271 -6.70 -7.36 -20.98
CA ARG A 271 -7.78 -7.26 -21.98
C ARG A 271 -7.47 -8.00 -23.27
N GLU A 272 -6.23 -8.41 -23.48
CA GLU A 272 -5.88 -9.30 -24.59
C GLU A 272 -6.46 -10.69 -24.33
N GLU A 273 -7.00 -11.31 -25.38
CA GLU A 273 -7.72 -12.57 -25.29
C GLU A 273 -6.85 -13.66 -24.64
N GLY A 274 -7.37 -14.26 -23.56
CA GLY A 274 -6.71 -15.35 -22.83
C GLY A 274 -5.58 -14.93 -21.90
N VAL A 275 -5.11 -13.67 -21.93
CA VAL A 275 -4.03 -13.20 -21.06
C VAL A 275 -4.49 -13.11 -19.61
N TRP A 276 -5.70 -12.61 -19.35
CA TRP A 276 -6.25 -12.59 -17.99
C TRP A 276 -6.43 -14.01 -17.45
N GLU A 277 -7.00 -14.92 -18.22
CA GLU A 277 -7.23 -16.31 -17.82
C GLU A 277 -5.92 -17.01 -17.46
N LYS A 278 -4.84 -16.71 -18.18
CA LYS A 278 -3.52 -17.30 -17.98
C LYS A 278 -2.73 -16.65 -16.83
N ASN A 279 -2.70 -15.32 -16.79
CA ASN A 279 -1.75 -14.56 -15.97
C ASN A 279 -2.39 -13.71 -14.87
N GLY A 280 -3.70 -13.44 -14.95
CA GLY A 280 -4.43 -12.61 -13.99
C GLY A 280 -5.30 -13.43 -13.02
N LYS A 281 -6.22 -14.22 -13.57
CA LYS A 281 -7.26 -14.92 -12.84
C LYS A 281 -6.70 -15.91 -11.82
N GLY A 282 -6.99 -15.67 -10.54
CA GLY A 282 -6.54 -16.50 -9.44
C GLY A 282 -5.02 -16.50 -9.22
N GLN A 283 -4.31 -15.54 -9.81
CA GLN A 283 -2.85 -15.46 -9.73
C GLN A 283 -2.38 -14.58 -8.57
N ARG A 284 -1.34 -15.06 -7.90
CA ARG A 284 -0.56 -14.30 -6.92
C ARG A 284 0.74 -13.85 -7.56
N TRP A 285 1.13 -12.60 -7.33
CA TRP A 285 2.36 -12.01 -7.85
C TRP A 285 3.16 -11.36 -6.72
N ILE A 286 4.48 -11.52 -6.73
CA ILE A 286 5.41 -10.74 -5.90
C ILE A 286 5.93 -9.58 -6.76
N VAL A 287 5.82 -8.35 -6.26
CA VAL A 287 6.22 -7.14 -6.98
C VAL A 287 7.18 -6.32 -6.13
N THR A 288 8.46 -6.35 -6.53
CA THR A 288 9.56 -5.58 -5.94
C THR A 288 10.35 -4.92 -7.06
N ASP A 289 11.24 -3.98 -6.75
CA ASP A 289 12.14 -3.36 -7.74
C ASP A 289 13.27 -4.29 -8.23
N GLY A 290 13.24 -5.57 -7.85
CA GLY A 290 14.24 -6.57 -8.21
C GLY A 290 15.51 -6.54 -7.36
N ARG A 291 15.65 -5.60 -6.41
CA ARG A 291 16.85 -5.48 -5.57
C ARG A 291 16.62 -6.07 -4.18
N VAL A 292 17.68 -6.60 -3.59
CA VAL A 292 17.77 -6.94 -2.17
C VAL A 292 18.65 -5.88 -1.52
N TYR A 293 18.10 -5.12 -0.57
CA TYR A 293 18.85 -4.12 0.17
C TYR A 293 19.30 -4.71 1.50
N ASP A 294 20.54 -4.45 1.87
CA ASP A 294 21.03 -4.74 3.22
C ASP A 294 20.73 -3.56 4.14
N TRP A 295 19.95 -3.77 5.20
CA TRP A 295 19.70 -2.74 6.20
C TRP A 295 20.98 -2.13 6.78
N TRP A 296 22.04 -2.91 6.94
CA TRP A 296 23.33 -2.39 7.43
C TRP A 296 23.94 -1.42 6.42
N GLY A 297 23.87 -1.73 5.12
CA GLY A 297 24.31 -0.83 4.06
C GLY A 297 23.47 0.46 4.03
N LEU A 298 22.15 0.34 4.12
CA LEU A 298 21.26 1.49 4.16
C LEU A 298 21.55 2.39 5.38
N VAL A 299 21.69 1.81 6.57
CA VAL A 299 22.03 2.58 7.78
C VAL A 299 23.41 3.22 7.66
N TRP A 300 24.38 2.54 7.05
CA TRP A 300 25.73 3.08 6.85
C TRP A 300 25.73 4.36 5.99
N GLU A 301 24.99 4.36 4.89
CA GLU A 301 24.82 5.52 4.00
C GLU A 301 24.20 6.72 4.74
N ALA A 302 23.29 6.41 5.68
CA ALA A 302 22.50 7.37 6.43
C ALA A 302 23.10 7.82 7.77
N ALA A 303 24.19 7.19 8.23
CA ALA A 303 24.60 7.26 9.62
C ALA A 303 24.78 8.69 10.15
N GLY A 304 25.42 9.58 9.37
CA GLY A 304 25.64 10.97 9.79
C GLY A 304 24.35 11.76 10.07
N GLU A 305 23.25 11.45 9.39
CA GLU A 305 21.94 12.05 9.67
C GLU A 305 21.21 11.34 10.82
N LEU A 306 21.44 10.03 10.97
CA LEU A 306 20.83 9.21 12.02
C LEU A 306 21.45 9.45 13.39
N ASP A 307 22.74 9.77 13.47
CA ASP A 307 23.48 9.96 14.72
C ASP A 307 22.89 11.11 15.56
N GLY A 308 22.27 12.11 14.92
CA GLY A 308 21.51 13.17 15.61
C GLY A 308 20.27 12.68 16.39
N ARG A 309 19.93 11.39 16.33
CA ARG A 309 18.87 10.76 17.13
C ARG A 309 19.33 10.28 18.51
N PHE A 310 20.64 10.27 18.78
CA PHE A 310 21.19 9.80 20.05
C PHE A 310 21.14 10.86 21.17
N ASP A 311 20.74 12.10 20.86
CA ASP A 311 20.64 13.16 21.87
C ASP A 311 19.40 13.00 22.77
N GLY A 312 19.55 12.20 23.83
CA GLY A 312 18.76 12.30 25.06
C GLY A 312 17.45 11.51 25.12
N ASP A 313 17.16 10.67 24.12
CA ASP A 313 15.98 9.79 24.18
C ASP A 313 16.21 8.62 25.16
N VAL A 314 15.37 8.53 26.18
CA VAL A 314 15.27 7.36 27.06
C VAL A 314 14.27 6.39 26.43
N VAL A 315 14.70 5.17 26.14
CA VAL A 315 13.81 4.10 25.66
C VAL A 315 13.55 3.10 26.79
N ASP A 316 12.37 2.50 26.78
CA ASP A 316 12.08 1.38 27.67
C ASP A 316 12.97 0.20 27.28
N GLY A 317 13.78 -0.28 28.23
CA GLY A 317 14.61 -1.47 28.08
C GLY A 317 13.77 -2.74 28.07
N ASP A 318 14.32 -3.80 27.48
CA ASP A 318 13.64 -5.11 27.33
C ASP A 318 13.37 -5.80 28.69
N ASP A 319 13.99 -5.32 29.78
CA ASP A 319 13.85 -5.77 31.16
C ASP A 319 12.86 -4.94 32.01
N GLY A 320 12.18 -3.96 31.40
CA GLY A 320 11.33 -3.00 32.11
C GLY A 320 12.11 -1.86 32.79
N GLY A 321 13.42 -1.76 32.54
CA GLY A 321 14.27 -0.62 32.89
C GLY A 321 14.14 0.53 31.88
N ARG A 322 14.86 1.63 32.15
CA ARG A 322 15.04 2.75 31.21
C ARG A 322 16.46 2.68 30.64
N ASP A 323 16.58 2.42 29.35
CA ASP A 323 17.85 2.46 28.63
C ASP A 323 18.08 3.85 28.02
N VAL A 324 19.30 4.35 28.13
CA VAL A 324 19.72 5.56 27.41
C VAL A 324 20.13 5.14 26.00
N VAL A 325 19.50 5.75 24.99
CA VAL A 325 19.81 5.51 23.57
C VAL A 325 21.19 6.08 23.25
N GLY A 326 22.17 5.20 23.04
CA GLY A 326 23.57 5.57 22.83
C GLY A 326 24.27 5.97 24.13
N LYS A 327 25.39 5.33 24.48
CA LYS A 327 26.22 5.79 25.60
C LYS A 327 27.29 6.74 25.06
N GLY A 328 27.13 8.05 25.27
CA GLY A 328 28.18 9.02 24.92
C GLY A 328 28.35 9.21 23.41
N GLU A 329 29.55 8.97 22.88
CA GLU A 329 29.95 9.21 21.46
C GLU A 329 29.49 8.10 20.47
N ASP A 330 28.57 7.22 20.88
CA ASP A 330 28.11 6.10 20.07
C ASP A 330 27.45 6.56 18.76
N THR A 331 27.97 6.09 17.63
CA THR A 331 27.40 6.33 16.28
C THR A 331 26.88 5.04 15.64
N TYR A 332 25.94 5.15 14.72
CA TYR A 332 25.47 4.00 13.92
C TYR A 332 26.63 3.31 13.19
N ARG A 333 27.65 4.05 12.75
CA ARG A 333 28.84 3.45 12.11
C ARG A 333 29.66 2.61 13.07
N GLN A 334 29.85 3.05 14.30
CA GLN A 334 30.53 2.26 15.33
C GLN A 334 29.75 0.98 15.63
N TRP A 335 28.43 1.08 15.84
CA TRP A 335 27.56 -0.08 16.06
C TRP A 335 27.63 -1.08 14.92
N LEU A 336 27.65 -0.62 13.67
CA LEU A 336 27.80 -1.46 12.49
C LEU A 336 29.19 -2.12 12.44
N LEU A 337 30.28 -1.39 12.65
CA LEU A 337 31.64 -1.95 12.66
C LEU A 337 31.83 -3.02 13.74
N GLU A 338 31.27 -2.79 14.93
CA GLU A 338 31.27 -3.78 16.01
C GLU A 338 30.44 -5.00 15.65
N SER A 339 29.23 -4.81 15.14
CA SER A 339 28.35 -5.90 14.70
C SER A 339 28.99 -6.71 13.56
N MET A 340 29.69 -6.04 12.64
CA MET A 340 30.45 -6.70 11.58
C MET A 340 31.57 -7.58 12.14
N ARG A 341 32.31 -7.09 13.15
CA ARG A 341 33.35 -7.87 13.83
C ARG A 341 32.76 -9.08 14.56
N GLU A 342 31.68 -8.87 15.30
CA GLU A 342 31.00 -9.90 16.09
C GLU A 342 30.40 -11.02 15.21
N GLU A 343 29.86 -10.67 14.04
CA GLU A 343 29.24 -11.63 13.11
C GLU A 343 30.17 -12.11 11.99
N GLY A 344 31.45 -11.74 12.02
CA GLY A 344 32.43 -12.09 10.99
C GLY A 344 32.05 -11.58 9.60
N VAL A 345 31.42 -10.42 9.49
CA VAL A 345 31.12 -9.74 8.22
C VAL A 345 32.34 -8.91 7.81
N ARG A 346 32.91 -9.20 6.63
CA ARG A 346 34.12 -8.53 6.13
C ARG A 346 33.85 -7.24 5.35
N GLY A 347 32.63 -7.06 4.86
CA GLY A 347 32.22 -5.90 4.08
C GLY A 347 30.71 -5.87 3.86
N LEU A 348 30.18 -4.71 3.46
CA LEU A 348 28.78 -4.52 3.08
C LEU A 348 28.65 -4.39 1.55
N PRO A 349 27.52 -4.83 0.95
CA PRO A 349 26.41 -5.52 1.58
C PRO A 349 26.80 -6.93 2.07
N ARG A 350 26.11 -7.43 3.09
CA ARG A 350 26.30 -8.80 3.63
C ARG A 350 25.96 -9.85 2.58
N GLU A 351 26.58 -11.03 2.72
CA GLU A 351 26.27 -12.21 1.93
C GLU A 351 24.79 -12.63 2.09
N GLY A 352 24.21 -13.17 1.03
CA GLY A 352 22.76 -13.38 0.96
C GLY A 352 22.17 -14.22 2.08
N GLU A 353 22.88 -15.21 2.62
CA GLU A 353 22.41 -16.03 3.76
C GLU A 353 22.16 -15.19 5.02
N LYS A 354 22.97 -14.15 5.25
CA LYS A 354 22.83 -13.22 6.39
C LYS A 354 21.69 -12.21 6.19
N LEU A 355 21.10 -12.13 4.99
CA LEU A 355 19.99 -11.22 4.70
C LEU A 355 18.61 -11.84 5.02
N GLY A 356 18.55 -13.12 5.40
CA GLY A 356 17.28 -13.77 5.74
C GLY A 356 16.40 -13.98 4.51
N ARG A 357 15.14 -13.51 4.58
CA ARG A 357 14.17 -13.63 3.49
C ARG A 357 14.56 -12.74 2.30
N ARG A 358 14.41 -13.27 1.08
CA ARG A 358 14.67 -12.57 -0.17
C ARG A 358 13.55 -12.86 -1.16
N MET A 359 13.11 -11.85 -1.90
CA MET A 359 11.99 -11.92 -2.84
C MET A 359 12.49 -11.90 -4.27
N ASP A 360 12.04 -12.86 -5.07
CA ASP A 360 12.22 -12.90 -6.52
C ASP A 360 10.92 -12.45 -7.21
N SER A 361 10.98 -11.30 -7.86
CA SER A 361 9.86 -10.69 -8.59
C SER A 361 10.02 -10.73 -10.11
N ARG A 362 11.07 -11.39 -10.63
CA ARG A 362 11.41 -11.36 -12.07
C ARG A 362 10.27 -11.86 -12.95
N GLU A 363 9.62 -12.95 -12.54
CA GLU A 363 8.52 -13.55 -13.29
C GLU A 363 7.34 -12.57 -13.49
N PHE A 364 7.06 -11.69 -12.52
CA PHE A 364 6.03 -10.66 -12.69
C PHE A 364 6.42 -9.72 -13.84
N TRP A 365 7.63 -9.17 -13.79
CA TRP A 365 8.11 -8.21 -14.77
C TRP A 365 8.16 -8.83 -16.17
N GLU A 366 8.68 -10.05 -16.29
CA GLU A 366 8.74 -10.80 -17.54
C GLU A 366 7.34 -11.11 -18.09
N THR A 367 6.42 -11.59 -17.25
CA THR A 367 5.06 -11.98 -17.67
C THR A 367 4.28 -10.80 -18.24
N TRP A 368 4.44 -9.62 -17.65
CA TRP A 368 3.70 -8.41 -18.04
C TRP A 368 4.50 -7.50 -18.99
N GLY A 369 5.65 -7.96 -19.51
CA GLY A 369 6.45 -7.22 -20.49
C GLY A 369 6.99 -5.91 -19.95
N LEU A 370 7.32 -5.86 -18.66
CA LEU A 370 7.80 -4.68 -17.95
C LEU A 370 9.19 -4.92 -17.36
N VAL A 371 9.83 -3.82 -16.95
CA VAL A 371 10.94 -3.80 -15.99
C VAL A 371 10.70 -2.64 -15.02
N PRO A 372 11.19 -2.70 -13.77
CA PRO A 372 11.22 -1.54 -12.88
C PRO A 372 12.04 -0.41 -13.53
N ILE A 373 11.52 0.81 -13.52
CA ILE A 373 12.22 1.98 -14.09
C ILE A 373 12.53 3.05 -13.06
N GLU A 374 11.86 3.01 -11.91
CA GLU A 374 12.07 4.01 -10.88
C GLU A 374 13.40 3.77 -10.19
N LYS A 375 13.95 4.85 -9.64
CA LYS A 375 15.19 4.77 -8.86
C LYS A 375 15.02 3.80 -7.70
N GLY A 376 16.10 3.12 -7.36
CA GLY A 376 16.15 2.30 -6.15
C GLY A 376 15.87 3.13 -4.90
N PHE A 377 15.50 2.43 -3.83
CA PHE A 377 15.36 3.05 -2.54
C PHE A 377 16.67 3.75 -2.15
N ALA A 378 16.55 5.01 -1.79
CA ALA A 378 17.61 5.81 -1.22
C ALA A 378 16.97 6.70 -0.17
N TRP A 379 17.73 7.03 0.86
CA TRP A 379 17.26 7.95 1.89
C TRP A 379 17.00 9.34 1.30
N PRO A 380 16.04 10.11 1.86
CA PRO A 380 15.88 11.50 1.46
C PRO A 380 17.21 12.19 1.73
N ALA A 381 17.73 12.97 0.78
CA ALA A 381 18.86 13.84 1.07
C ALA A 381 18.49 14.73 2.27
N ALA A 382 19.41 14.91 3.23
CA ALA A 382 19.27 15.93 4.25
C ALA A 382 18.73 17.21 3.61
N LYS A 383 17.70 17.81 4.23
CA LYS A 383 17.45 19.23 3.98
C LYS A 383 18.79 19.91 4.25
N GLU A 384 19.34 20.60 3.27
CA GLU A 384 20.47 21.50 3.50
C GLU A 384 20.06 22.42 4.65
N SER A 385 20.50 22.10 5.86
CA SER A 385 20.49 23.06 6.93
C SER A 385 21.49 24.08 6.47
N SER A 386 21.04 25.30 6.20
CA SER A 386 21.90 26.47 6.11
C SER A 386 22.67 26.58 7.42
N LYS A 387 23.80 25.88 7.51
CA LYS A 387 24.78 26.03 8.56
C LYS A 387 26.09 26.25 7.83
N GLU A 388 26.44 27.53 7.81
CA GLU A 388 27.76 28.03 7.45
C GLU A 388 28.85 27.15 8.04
N ASP A 389 29.85 26.89 7.19
CA ASP A 389 31.22 26.52 7.49
C ASP A 389 31.59 26.44 8.98
N VAL A 390 31.76 25.21 9.46
CA VAL A 390 32.84 24.94 10.41
C VAL A 390 33.80 23.97 9.71
N ARG A 391 34.83 24.57 9.10
CA ARG A 391 35.97 23.89 8.52
C ARG A 391 36.69 23.06 9.60
N LEU A 392 37.12 21.85 9.21
CA LEU A 392 38.17 21.09 9.89
C LEU A 392 39.51 21.82 9.84
#